data_AF-A0A0B1T6F4-F1
#
_entry.id   AF-A0A0B1T6F4-F1
#
_cell.length_a   1.000
_cell.length_b   1.000
_cell.length_c   1.000
_cell.angle_alpha   90.00
_cell.angle_beta   90.00
_cell.angle_gamma   90.00
#
_symmetry.space_group_name_H-M   'P 1'
#
loop_
_entity.id
_entity.type
_entity.pdbx_description
1 polymer ?
#
loop_
_entity_poly.entity_id
_entity_poly.type
_entity_poly.pdbx_seq_one_letter_code
_entity_poly.pdbx_strand_id
1 'polypeptide(L)'
;MQVQQNAAKEVKEILRTAVSGDLNSALSRYEQFRETNDIPEWGVVKMSSILLANGLEKQSEKLLRQHYQEYGGEHRFARKSVIHEEQVVAALQRVMNSPNEKAVANARQLYQWLLAGKYCSNKDAFIILFVKEALRRFANRFLRKICFLKCMK
;
A
#
# COMPACT_ATOMS: atom_id res chain seq x y z
N MET A 1 -9.70 -25.97 -4.96
CA MET A 1 -8.31 -25.51 -4.64
C MET A 1 -7.57 -24.90 -5.84
N GLN A 2 -7.68 -25.41 -7.07
CA GLN A 2 -6.98 -24.85 -8.24
C GLN A 2 -7.40 -23.43 -8.65
N VAL A 3 -8.69 -23.06 -8.54
CA VAL A 3 -9.21 -21.74 -8.95
C VAL A 3 -8.59 -20.60 -8.13
N GLN A 4 -8.46 -20.75 -6.80
CA GLN A 4 -7.85 -19.74 -5.93
C GLN A 4 -6.33 -19.58 -6.14
N GLN A 5 -5.62 -20.68 -6.46
CA GLN A 5 -4.18 -20.61 -6.77
C GLN A 5 -3.92 -19.86 -8.08
N ASN A 6 -4.80 -20.02 -9.08
CA ASN A 6 -4.70 -19.31 -10.34
C ASN A 6 -4.98 -17.81 -10.17
N ALA A 7 -6.00 -17.44 -9.38
CA ALA A 7 -6.32 -16.04 -9.12
C ALA A 7 -5.18 -15.29 -8.38
N ALA A 8 -4.60 -15.92 -7.36
CA ALA A 8 -3.47 -15.33 -6.64
C ALA A 8 -2.23 -15.13 -7.53
N LYS A 9 -1.99 -16.04 -8.49
CA LYS A 9 -0.89 -15.92 -9.46
C LYS A 9 -1.13 -14.75 -10.42
N GLU A 10 -2.34 -14.62 -10.96
CA GLU A 10 -2.68 -13.55 -11.89
C GLU A 10 -2.58 -12.17 -11.23
N VAL A 11 -3.12 -12.02 -10.01
CA VAL A 11 -3.00 -10.78 -9.24
C VAL A 11 -1.53 -10.42 -8.96
N LYS A 12 -0.67 -11.42 -8.69
CA LYS A 12 0.78 -11.17 -8.53
C LYS A 12 1.41 -10.62 -9.81
N GLU A 13 1.04 -11.12 -10.98
CA GLU A 13 1.56 -10.61 -12.26
C GLU A 13 1.10 -9.19 -12.54
N ILE A 14 -0.20 -8.92 -12.39
CA ILE A 14 -0.76 -7.58 -12.54
C ILE A 14 -0.02 -6.57 -11.64
N LEU A 15 0.19 -6.94 -10.37
CA LEU A 15 0.91 -6.09 -9.41
C LEU A 15 2.40 -5.96 -9.72
N ARG A 16 3.02 -6.95 -10.38
CA ARG A 16 4.41 -6.84 -10.85
C ARG A 16 4.49 -5.81 -11.98
N THR A 17 3.61 -5.90 -12.98
CA THR A 17 3.51 -4.92 -14.07
C THR A 17 3.33 -3.50 -13.54
N ALA A 18 2.44 -3.31 -12.56
CA ALA A 18 2.19 -2.01 -11.95
C ALA A 18 3.45 -1.44 -11.24
N VAL A 19 4.19 -2.27 -10.51
CA VAL A 19 5.43 -1.86 -9.82
C VAL A 19 6.57 -1.57 -10.80
N SER A 20 6.61 -2.27 -11.94
CA SER A 20 7.60 -2.06 -13.00
C SER A 20 7.40 -0.76 -13.79
N GLY A 21 6.32 -0.01 -13.56
CA GLY A 21 6.08 1.31 -14.13
C GLY A 21 4.99 1.35 -15.22
N ASP A 22 4.49 0.21 -15.69
CA ASP A 22 3.35 0.16 -16.60
C ASP A 22 2.03 0.11 -15.84
N LEU A 23 1.69 1.24 -15.22
CA LEU A 23 0.52 1.34 -14.35
C LEU A 23 -0.79 1.27 -15.11
N ASN A 24 -0.86 1.82 -16.33
CA ASN A 24 -2.09 1.86 -17.11
C ASN A 24 -2.51 0.46 -17.58
N SER A 25 -1.57 -0.32 -18.11
CA SER A 25 -1.85 -1.70 -18.51
C SER A 25 -2.21 -2.56 -17.30
N ALA A 26 -1.52 -2.37 -16.17
CA ALA A 26 -1.82 -3.11 -14.95
C ALA A 26 -3.20 -2.75 -14.38
N LEU A 27 -3.59 -1.48 -14.40
CA LEU A 27 -4.92 -1.04 -13.97
C LEU A 27 -6.02 -1.64 -14.84
N SER A 28 -5.88 -1.58 -16.17
CA SER A 28 -6.84 -2.18 -17.10
C SER A 28 -7.01 -3.68 -16.86
N ARG A 29 -5.89 -4.42 -16.71
CA ARG A 29 -5.93 -5.85 -16.39
C ARG A 29 -6.54 -6.13 -15.02
N TYR A 30 -6.26 -5.29 -14.03
CA TYR A 30 -6.84 -5.43 -12.70
C TYR A 30 -8.35 -5.25 -12.71
N GLU A 31 -8.85 -4.25 -13.44
CA GLU A 31 -10.28 -3.97 -13.61
C GLU A 31 -11.00 -5.11 -14.34
N GLN A 32 -10.43 -5.62 -15.43
CA GLN A 32 -10.98 -6.79 -16.13
C GLN A 32 -10.99 -8.04 -15.24
N PHE A 33 -9.91 -8.26 -14.48
CA PHE A 33 -9.79 -9.45 -13.64
C PHE A 33 -10.82 -9.45 -12.49
N ARG A 34 -11.07 -8.30 -11.86
CA ARG A 34 -12.03 -8.17 -10.75
C ARG A 34 -13.49 -8.31 -11.16
N GLU A 35 -13.83 -8.19 -12.45
CA GLU A 35 -15.20 -8.39 -12.93
C GLU A 35 -15.68 -9.83 -12.76
N THR A 36 -14.75 -10.79 -12.82
CA THR A 36 -15.07 -12.23 -12.80
C THR A 36 -14.39 -12.99 -11.68
N ASN A 37 -13.51 -12.34 -10.90
CA ASN A 37 -12.73 -12.99 -9.84
C ASN A 37 -12.70 -12.14 -8.57
N ASP A 38 -12.73 -12.83 -7.42
CA ASP A 38 -12.45 -12.22 -6.13
C ASP A 38 -10.98 -11.82 -6.03
N ILE A 39 -10.73 -10.58 -5.63
CA ILE A 39 -9.37 -10.11 -5.37
C ILE A 39 -9.02 -10.37 -3.90
N PRO A 40 -7.89 -11.03 -3.59
CA PRO A 40 -7.48 -11.18 -2.22
C PRO A 40 -7.12 -9.82 -1.59
N GLU A 41 -7.41 -9.64 -0.30
CA GLU A 41 -7.24 -8.36 0.40
C GLU A 41 -5.82 -7.77 0.25
N TRP A 42 -4.79 -8.63 0.35
CA TRP A 42 -3.40 -8.20 0.19
C TRP A 42 -3.12 -7.61 -1.20
N GLY A 43 -3.83 -8.08 -2.23
CA GLY A 43 -3.73 -7.60 -3.60
C GLY A 43 -4.35 -6.21 -3.74
N VAL A 44 -5.49 -5.99 -3.09
CA VAL A 44 -6.17 -4.68 -3.02
C VAL A 44 -5.30 -3.65 -2.32
N VAL A 45 -4.74 -3.99 -1.15
CA VAL A 45 -3.86 -3.09 -0.39
C VAL A 45 -2.58 -2.78 -1.16
N LYS A 46 -1.98 -3.79 -1.81
CA LYS A 46 -0.80 -3.57 -2.64
C LYS A 46 -1.12 -2.66 -3.83
N MET A 47 -2.20 -2.89 -4.57
CA MET A 47 -2.60 -2.03 -5.69
C MET A 47 -2.89 -0.60 -5.22
N SER A 48 -3.66 -0.43 -4.15
CA SER A 48 -3.97 0.87 -3.54
C SER A 48 -2.71 1.67 -3.20
N SER A 49 -1.70 1.03 -2.60
CA SER A 49 -0.44 1.69 -2.29
C SER A 49 0.39 2.07 -3.53
N ILE A 50 0.29 1.30 -4.63
CA ILE A 50 0.94 1.63 -5.91
C ILE A 50 0.26 2.86 -6.52
N LEU A 51 -1.07 2.89 -6.56
CA LEU A 51 -1.84 4.03 -7.06
C LEU A 51 -1.49 5.31 -6.30
N LEU A 52 -1.46 5.24 -4.97
CA LEU A 52 -1.16 6.39 -4.15
C LEU A 52 0.29 6.87 -4.30
N ALA A 53 1.25 5.95 -4.45
CA ALA A 53 2.64 6.28 -4.74
C ALA A 53 2.82 6.99 -6.10
N ASN A 54 1.92 6.75 -7.05
CA ASN A 54 1.89 7.38 -8.37
C ASN A 54 0.95 8.61 -8.43
N GLY A 55 0.49 9.13 -7.29
CA GLY A 55 -0.36 10.32 -7.25
C GLY A 55 -1.83 10.09 -7.60
N LEU A 56 -2.27 8.85 -7.77
CA LEU A 56 -3.66 8.48 -8.08
C LEU A 56 -4.47 8.29 -6.79
N GLU A 57 -4.53 9.34 -5.97
CA GLU A 57 -5.14 9.32 -4.63
C GLU A 57 -6.62 8.88 -4.65
N LYS A 58 -7.43 9.52 -5.51
CA LYS A 58 -8.86 9.21 -5.63
C LYS A 58 -9.12 7.77 -6.04
N GLN A 59 -8.29 7.21 -6.92
CA GLN A 59 -8.43 5.82 -7.38
C GLN A 59 -8.03 4.84 -6.26
N SER A 60 -6.98 5.17 -5.51
CA SER A 60 -6.54 4.39 -4.35
C SER A 60 -7.63 4.27 -3.29
N GLU A 61 -8.26 5.40 -2.91
CA GLU A 61 -9.36 5.42 -1.94
C GLU A 61 -10.58 4.66 -2.46
N LYS A 62 -10.99 4.94 -3.72
CA LYS A 62 -12.14 4.29 -4.35
C LYS A 62 -11.97 2.77 -4.33
N LEU A 63 -10.79 2.27 -4.66
CA LEU A 63 -10.50 0.84 -4.67
C LEU A 63 -10.70 0.19 -3.29
N LEU A 64 -10.11 0.77 -2.23
CA LEU A 64 -10.25 0.25 -0.86
C LEU A 64 -11.70 0.28 -0.38
N ARG A 65 -12.42 1.37 -0.69
CA ARG A 65 -13.82 1.56 -0.30
C ARG A 65 -14.75 0.60 -1.03
N GLN A 66 -14.58 0.42 -2.33
CA GLN A 66 -15.37 -0.52 -3.14
C GLN A 66 -15.21 -1.94 -2.62
N HIS A 67 -13.96 -2.40 -2.44
CA HIS A 67 -13.71 -3.73 -1.90
C HIS A 67 -14.25 -3.89 -0.46
N TYR A 68 -14.20 -2.84 0.36
CA TYR A 68 -14.85 -2.87 1.67
C TYR A 68 -16.38 -3.00 1.56
N GLN A 69 -17.03 -2.31 0.63
CA GLN A 69 -18.48 -2.41 0.43
C GLN A 69 -18.89 -3.78 -0.12
N GLU A 70 -18.14 -4.32 -1.07
CA GLU A 70 -18.38 -5.62 -1.72
C GLU A 70 -18.24 -6.78 -0.73
N TYR A 71 -17.29 -6.72 0.20
CA TYR A 71 -16.95 -7.86 1.08
C TYR A 71 -17.07 -7.59 2.60
N GLY A 72 -17.39 -6.36 3.02
CA GLY A 72 -17.17 -5.88 4.39
C GLY A 72 -18.40 -5.43 5.19
N GLY A 73 -19.60 -5.43 4.63
CA GLY A 73 -20.84 -5.02 5.32
C GLY A 73 -21.25 -5.96 6.47
N GLU A 74 -21.29 -7.28 6.24
CA GLU A 74 -21.69 -8.28 7.24
C GLU A 74 -20.66 -9.39 7.49
N HIS A 75 -19.77 -9.68 6.54
CA HIS A 75 -18.88 -10.86 6.61
C HIS A 75 -17.55 -10.61 7.33
N ARG A 76 -17.18 -9.35 7.60
CA ARG A 76 -15.93 -8.98 8.30
C ARG A 76 -16.01 -9.09 9.82
N PHE A 77 -17.20 -9.24 10.42
CA PHE A 77 -17.30 -9.51 11.86
C PHE A 77 -16.83 -10.93 12.23
N ALA A 78 -16.93 -11.89 11.30
CA ALA A 78 -16.49 -13.27 11.49
C ALA A 78 -15.13 -13.58 10.84
N ARG A 79 -14.74 -12.88 9.76
CA ARG A 79 -13.46 -13.08 9.07
C ARG A 79 -12.44 -12.05 9.57
N LYS A 80 -11.47 -12.50 10.37
CA LYS A 80 -10.23 -11.73 10.60
C LYS A 80 -9.64 -11.35 9.25
N SER A 81 -9.20 -10.09 9.09
CA SER A 81 -8.44 -9.70 7.90
C SER A 81 -7.26 -10.65 7.73
N VAL A 82 -7.06 -11.13 6.50
CA VAL A 82 -5.97 -12.07 6.15
C VAL A 82 -4.67 -11.31 5.87
N ILE A 83 -4.68 -9.98 6.01
CA ILE A 83 -3.50 -9.17 5.79
C ILE A 83 -2.57 -9.25 6.99
N HIS A 84 -1.35 -9.69 6.72
CA HIS A 84 -0.27 -9.71 7.69
C HIS A 84 0.34 -8.31 7.89
N GLU A 85 0.88 -8.05 9.08
CA GLU A 85 1.46 -6.76 9.42
C GLU A 85 2.60 -6.36 8.46
N GLU A 86 3.41 -7.32 8.01
CA GLU A 86 4.50 -7.05 7.06
C GLU A 86 3.98 -6.54 5.71
N GLN A 87 2.78 -6.95 5.31
CA GLN A 87 2.15 -6.49 4.06
C GLN A 87 1.66 -5.05 4.18
N VAL A 88 1.08 -4.70 5.33
CA VAL A 88 0.74 -3.29 5.66
C VAL A 88 2.00 -2.45 5.68
N VAL A 89 3.06 -2.97 6.33
CA VAL A 89 4.33 -2.28 6.44
C VAL A 89 4.94 -1.99 5.07
N ALA A 90 4.97 -3.00 4.19
CA ALA A 90 5.48 -2.87 2.83
C ALA A 90 4.64 -1.89 1.98
N ALA A 91 3.33 -1.85 2.19
CA ALA A 91 2.45 -0.89 1.52
C ALA A 91 2.75 0.56 1.95
N LEU A 92 2.91 0.81 3.24
CA LEU A 92 3.25 2.12 3.77
C LEU A 92 4.64 2.57 3.32
N GLN A 93 5.64 1.69 3.38
CA GLN A 93 6.99 1.97 2.90
C GLN A 93 7.02 2.34 1.41
N ARG A 94 6.22 1.67 0.58
CA ARG A 94 6.10 2.02 -0.85
C ARG A 94 5.66 3.47 -1.05
N VAL A 95 4.64 3.90 -0.31
CA VAL A 95 4.15 5.28 -0.41
C VAL A 95 5.16 6.28 0.16
N MET A 96 5.77 5.98 1.31
CA MET A 96 6.77 6.86 1.96
C MET A 96 8.06 7.05 1.15
N ASN A 97 8.45 6.03 0.38
CA ASN A 97 9.63 6.06 -0.48
C ASN A 97 9.32 6.54 -1.91
N SER A 98 8.07 6.89 -2.22
CA SER A 98 7.72 7.49 -3.51
C SER A 98 8.39 8.86 -3.66
N PRO A 99 8.69 9.31 -4.90
CA PRO A 99 9.27 10.64 -5.14
C PRO A 99 8.30 11.80 -4.82
N ASN A 100 7.08 11.51 -4.36
CA ASN A 100 6.06 12.51 -4.07
C ASN A 100 6.44 13.31 -2.80
N GLU A 101 6.41 14.65 -2.88
CA GLU A 101 6.68 15.53 -1.73
C GLU A 101 5.73 15.27 -0.54
N LYS A 102 4.51 14.83 -0.84
CA LYS A 102 3.49 14.46 0.16
C LYS A 102 3.59 13.00 0.61
N ALA A 103 4.66 12.27 0.28
CA ALA A 103 4.80 10.83 0.56
C ALA A 103 4.46 10.42 2.00
N VAL A 104 4.88 11.21 3.01
CA VAL A 104 4.58 10.92 4.42
C VAL A 104 3.10 11.17 4.74
N ALA A 105 2.52 12.26 4.24
CA ALA A 105 1.10 12.55 4.41
C ALA A 105 0.23 11.50 3.72
N ASN A 106 0.61 11.08 2.51
CA ASN A 106 -0.06 10.02 1.76
C ASN A 106 0.04 8.67 2.49
N ALA A 107 1.20 8.33 3.06
CA ALA A 107 1.34 7.10 3.84
C ALA A 107 0.46 7.12 5.09
N ARG A 108 0.37 8.26 5.78
CA ARG A 108 -0.57 8.45 6.90
C ARG A 108 -2.02 8.29 6.45
N GLN A 109 -2.40 8.88 5.32
CA GLN A 109 -3.74 8.79 4.76
C GLN A 109 -4.10 7.35 4.38
N LEU A 110 -3.17 6.63 3.72
CA LEU A 110 -3.32 5.21 3.42
C LEU A 110 -3.57 4.41 4.70
N TYR A 111 -2.79 4.64 5.76
CA TYR A 111 -2.98 3.96 7.03
C TYR A 111 -4.36 4.22 7.64
N GLN A 112 -4.85 5.45 7.58
CA GLN A 112 -6.20 5.80 8.05
C GLN A 112 -7.28 5.06 7.26
N TRP A 113 -7.14 4.94 5.94
CA TRP A 113 -8.07 4.15 5.12
C TRP A 113 -8.03 2.66 5.45
N LEU A 114 -6.84 2.09 5.69
CA LEU A 114 -6.69 0.69 6.08
C LEU A 114 -7.36 0.39 7.43
N LEU A 115 -7.24 1.31 8.40
CA LEU A 115 -7.95 1.21 9.69
C LEU A 115 -9.47 1.30 9.51
N ALA A 116 -9.94 2.30 8.77
CA ALA A 116 -11.37 2.50 8.52
C ALA A 116 -12.00 1.30 7.79
N GLY A 117 -11.28 0.72 6.83
CA GLY A 117 -11.69 -0.48 6.12
C GLY A 117 -11.45 -1.79 6.86
N LYS A 118 -10.95 -1.77 8.11
CA LYS A 118 -10.60 -2.97 8.90
C LYS A 118 -9.62 -3.92 8.18
N TYR A 119 -8.75 -3.39 7.33
CA TYR A 119 -7.68 -4.14 6.65
C TYR A 119 -6.47 -4.42 7.55
N CYS A 120 -6.40 -3.75 8.70
CA CYS A 120 -5.39 -4.01 9.72
C CYS A 120 -6.05 -4.03 11.11
N SER A 121 -5.65 -4.98 11.92
CA SER A 121 -6.10 -5.13 13.32
C SER A 121 -5.14 -4.44 14.29
N ASN A 122 -3.85 -4.32 13.93
CA ASN A 122 -2.83 -3.75 14.80
C ASN A 122 -2.68 -2.23 14.58
N LYS A 123 -2.96 -1.47 15.63
CA LYS A 123 -2.84 0.00 15.67
C LYS A 123 -1.37 0.47 15.80
N ASP A 124 -0.46 -0.43 16.14
CA ASP A 124 0.92 -0.08 16.49
C ASP A 124 1.89 -0.17 15.29
N ALA A 125 1.50 -0.87 14.22
CA ALA A 125 2.31 -1.03 13.00
C ALA A 125 2.70 0.32 12.37
N PHE A 126 1.81 1.32 12.41
CA PHE A 126 2.13 2.66 11.90
C PHE A 126 3.06 3.43 12.82
N ILE A 127 2.95 3.26 14.14
CA ILE A 127 3.82 3.94 15.11
C ILE A 127 5.26 3.45 14.92
N ILE A 128 5.47 2.13 14.85
CA ILE A 128 6.80 1.55 14.63
C ILE A 128 7.41 2.03 13.31
N LEU A 129 6.61 2.08 12.24
CA LEU A 129 7.06 2.55 10.94
C LEU A 129 7.37 4.04 10.91
N PHE A 130 6.50 4.85 11.49
CA PHE A 130 6.67 6.29 11.57
C PHE A 130 7.92 6.64 12.36
N VAL A 131 8.15 5.96 13.50
CA VAL A 131 9.37 6.12 14.29
C VAL A 131 10.61 5.71 13.48
N LYS A 132 10.59 4.55 12.81
CA LYS A 132 11.72 4.10 11.96
C LYS A 132 12.02 5.09 10.84
N GLU A 133 11.01 5.59 10.14
CA GLU A 133 11.20 6.53 9.04
C GLU A 133 11.63 7.92 9.54
N ALA A 134 11.09 8.39 10.66
CA ALA A 134 11.51 9.63 11.31
C ALA A 134 12.99 9.56 11.73
N LEU A 135 13.41 8.45 12.36
CA LEU A 135 14.81 8.22 12.73
C LEU A 135 15.73 8.16 11.50
N ARG A 136 15.32 7.47 10.42
CA ARG A 136 16.09 7.40 9.16
C ARG A 136 16.29 8.78 8.54
N ARG A 137 15.23 9.59 8.47
CA ARG A 137 15.30 10.95 7.92
C ARG A 137 16.15 11.88 8.79
N PHE A 138 16.07 11.75 10.11
CA PHE A 138 16.94 12.47 11.04
C PHE A 138 18.42 12.12 10.86
N ALA A 139 18.75 10.83 10.78
CA ALA A 139 20.11 10.36 10.54
C ALA A 139 20.67 10.89 9.20
N ASN A 140 19.86 10.84 8.12
CA ASN A 140 20.26 11.35 6.81
C ASN A 140 20.45 12.88 6.77
N ARG A 141 19.65 13.65 7.51
CA ARG A 141 19.88 15.10 7.66
C ARG A 141 21.18 15.39 8.41
N PHE A 142 21.49 14.60 9.42
CA PHE A 142 22.71 14.75 10.21
C PHE A 142 23.96 14.45 9.37
N LEU A 143 23.94 13.35 8.61
CA LEU A 143 25.01 12.99 7.67
C LEU A 143 25.20 14.05 6.58
N ARG A 144 24.12 14.59 6.01
CA ARG A 144 24.21 15.68 5.02
C ARG A 144 24.86 16.94 5.59
N LYS A 145 24.54 17.32 6.83
CA LYS A 145 25.20 18.46 7.50
C LYS A 145 26.70 18.20 7.72
N ILE A 146 27.07 17.00 8.17
CA ILE A 146 28.49 16.63 8.35
C ILE A 146 29.25 16.64 7.02
N CYS A 147 28.67 16.11 5.95
CA CYS A 147 29.28 16.18 4.61
C CYS A 147 29.43 17.62 4.12
N PHE A 148 28.42 18.48 4.31
CA PHE A 148 28.51 19.89 3.91
C PHE A 148 29.61 20.65 4.67
N LEU A 149 29.76 20.38 5.97
CA LEU A 149 30.83 20.95 6.80
C LEU A 149 32.23 20.41 6.46
N LYS A 150 32.34 19.20 5.90
CA LYS A 150 33.62 18.65 5.40
C LYS A 150 34.01 19.17 4.01
N CYS A 151 33.07 19.60 3.17
CA CYS A 151 33.36 20.15 1.85
C CYS A 151 33.67 21.66 1.84
N MET A 152 33.53 22.35 2.98
CA MET A 152 33.89 23.76 3.14
C MET A 152 35.24 23.97 3.84
N LYS A 153 36.08 22.92 3.92
CA LYS A 153 37.48 23.01 4.37
C LYS A 153 38.41 22.58 3.26
#